data_AF-A0A7T8K0H8-F1
#
_entry.id   AF-A0A7T8K0H8-F1
#
_cell.length_a   1.000
_cell.length_b   1.000
_cell.length_c   1.000
_cell.angle_alpha   90.00
_cell.angle_beta   90.00
_cell.angle_gamma   90.00
#
_symmetry.space_group_name_H-M   'P 1'
#
loop_
_entity.id
_entity.type
_entity.pdbx_description
1 polymer ?
#
loop_
_entity_poly.entity_id
_entity_poly.type
_entity_poly.pdbx_seq_one_letter_code
_entity_poly.pdbx_strand_id
1 'polypeptide(L)'
;MTLETWGYPTEAAFLRVLHGGNVSAALALAGDLAVYGSCHFVQNQLFLLGRKGFHTLIIRNWKERMEHLDVLYNNVWETYVMDPFSKAILLESLEAYILNDKLRDLPVPISQEYITHFEKTKRFQALEASLTHLDITSLDIHQVMNSSNRHGLYDALLYVYNKGMMDFLTPFEELMEKLMSSMDSFESKDAAPKVVELGNKLLVYVSCCLAGRAYPYGDIEESFVNDVKCRVYSVLTALHTKGAPDDEAFYPYLRTLLTFDTQGLLNVLAIAFEEKEFQGEMGSCRKQRLIDILLKIMVKGSDPYDASQGLDVSRDLLDRVLEVLTERPEEGVAYAKEERQQALYEMIRLGNTWVSYFDKDKLVERCELAGFYRI
;
A
#
# COMPACT_ATOMS: atom_id res chain seq x y z
N MET A 1 2.27 37.05 18.61
CA MET A 1 1.10 37.34 17.78
C MET A 1 0.23 38.37 18.49
N THR A 2 -0.13 39.48 17.84
CA THR A 2 -1.26 40.34 18.26
C THR A 2 -2.48 39.85 17.49
N LEU A 3 -3.41 39.19 18.18
CA LEU A 3 -4.71 38.86 17.61
C LEU A 3 -5.61 40.06 17.85
N GLU A 4 -5.68 40.97 16.88
CA GLU A 4 -6.58 42.11 16.98
C GLU A 4 -7.92 41.74 16.35
N THR A 5 -8.90 41.48 17.22
CA THR A 5 -10.30 41.37 16.84
C THR A 5 -10.90 42.77 16.78
N TRP A 6 -10.97 43.32 15.57
CA TRP A 6 -11.61 44.61 15.34
C TRP A 6 -13.12 44.43 15.23
N GLY A 7 -13.88 45.07 16.12
CA GLY A 7 -15.34 45.10 16.06
C GLY A 7 -15.85 45.84 14.82
N TYR A 8 -16.89 45.28 14.19
CA TYR A 8 -17.66 45.77 13.04
C TYR A 8 -17.00 46.83 12.13
N PRO A 9 -16.25 46.41 11.09
CA PRO A 9 -16.07 47.20 9.89
C PRO A 9 -17.05 46.76 8.81
N THR A 10 -17.62 47.74 8.12
CA THR A 10 -18.38 47.50 6.89
C THR A 10 -17.48 46.91 5.80
N GLU A 11 -18.07 46.14 4.89
CA GLU A 11 -17.41 45.52 3.71
C GLU A 11 -16.50 46.50 2.93
N ALA A 12 -16.90 47.78 2.89
CA ALA A 12 -16.13 48.87 2.31
C ALA A 12 -14.75 49.11 2.96
N ALA A 13 -14.59 48.82 4.25
CA ALA A 13 -13.31 48.95 4.95
C ALA A 13 -12.33 47.84 4.57
N PHE A 14 -12.81 46.62 4.35
CA PHE A 14 -12.01 45.48 3.88
C PHE A 14 -11.47 45.73 2.46
N LEU A 15 -12.33 46.19 1.55
CA LEU A 15 -11.95 46.49 0.16
C LEU A 15 -11.01 47.70 0.05
N ARG A 16 -11.13 48.70 0.94
CA ARG A 16 -10.19 49.83 1.03
C ARG A 16 -8.77 49.38 1.36
N VAL A 17 -8.63 48.36 2.21
CA VAL A 17 -7.32 47.80 2.61
C VAL A 17 -6.71 46.98 1.49
N LEU A 18 -7.51 46.22 0.72
CA LEU A 18 -7.01 45.42 -0.40
C LEU A 18 -6.50 46.25 -1.58
N HIS A 19 -7.09 47.44 -1.83
CA HIS A 19 -6.83 48.22 -3.05
C HIS A 19 -6.21 49.61 -2.81
N GLY A 20 -5.78 49.94 -1.58
CA GLY A 20 -5.10 51.21 -1.31
C GLY A 20 -5.99 52.44 -1.43
N GLY A 21 -7.30 52.32 -1.16
CA GLY A 21 -8.15 53.47 -0.80
C GLY A 21 -9.13 54.03 -1.83
N ASN A 22 -9.13 53.60 -3.10
CA ASN A 22 -10.08 54.09 -4.12
C ASN A 22 -10.85 52.94 -4.77
N VAL A 23 -12.17 52.91 -4.58
CA VAL A 23 -13.02 51.85 -5.15
C VAL A 23 -14.22 52.50 -5.87
N SER A 24 -14.38 52.19 -7.15
CA SER A 24 -15.45 52.72 -8.03
C SER A 24 -16.79 51.99 -7.81
N ALA A 25 -17.90 52.59 -8.25
CA ALA A 25 -19.25 52.01 -8.11
C ALA A 25 -19.42 50.62 -8.75
N ALA A 26 -18.59 50.27 -9.74
CA ALA A 26 -18.57 48.93 -10.34
C ALA A 26 -17.94 47.87 -9.42
N LEU A 27 -17.02 48.26 -8.53
CA LEU A 27 -16.43 47.36 -7.53
C LEU A 27 -17.28 47.26 -6.26
N ALA A 28 -18.14 48.23 -5.95
CA ALA A 28 -19.14 48.06 -4.89
C ALA A 28 -20.12 46.93 -5.25
N LEU A 29 -20.53 46.84 -6.52
CA LEU A 29 -21.31 45.73 -7.06
C LEU A 29 -20.54 44.39 -7.04
N ALA A 30 -19.21 44.44 -7.22
CA ALA A 30 -18.35 43.26 -7.10
C ALA A 30 -18.14 42.83 -5.64
N GLY A 31 -18.22 43.75 -4.68
CA GLY A 31 -18.23 43.48 -3.23
C GLY A 31 -19.50 42.74 -2.80
N ASP A 32 -20.67 43.19 -3.26
CA ASP A 32 -21.95 42.48 -3.04
C ASP A 32 -21.93 41.04 -3.62
N LEU A 33 -21.05 40.78 -4.61
CA LEU A 33 -20.83 39.48 -5.25
C LEU A 33 -19.60 38.71 -4.69
N ALA A 34 -18.75 39.34 -3.87
CA ALA A 34 -17.54 38.76 -3.29
C ALA A 34 -17.91 37.92 -2.05
N VAL A 35 -18.36 36.71 -2.37
CA VAL A 35 -18.88 35.66 -1.51
C VAL A 35 -18.16 35.51 -0.15
N TYR A 36 -19.00 35.31 0.87
CA TYR A 36 -18.70 34.77 2.20
C TYR A 36 -17.59 33.70 2.15
N GLY A 37 -16.55 33.82 2.98
CA GLY A 37 -15.45 32.84 3.00
C GLY A 37 -14.27 33.19 2.07
N SER A 38 -14.22 34.40 1.52
CA SER A 38 -13.05 34.89 0.81
C SER A 38 -11.82 34.93 1.74
N CYS A 39 -10.81 34.13 1.37
CA CYS A 39 -9.48 34.17 1.97
C CYS A 39 -8.51 34.85 0.99
N HIS A 40 -7.83 35.90 1.44
CA HIS A 40 -6.85 36.60 0.61
C HIS A 40 -5.51 36.67 1.33
N PHE A 41 -4.45 36.30 0.62
CA PHE A 41 -3.10 36.31 1.15
C PHE A 41 -2.33 37.48 0.53
N VAL A 42 -1.84 38.39 1.38
CA VAL A 42 -0.98 39.49 0.92
C VAL A 42 0.27 39.53 1.80
N GLN A 43 1.43 39.34 1.18
CA GLN A 43 2.75 39.26 1.82
C GLN A 43 2.82 38.17 2.91
N ASN A 44 2.62 38.57 4.16
CA ASN A 44 2.79 37.75 5.36
C ASN A 44 1.51 37.74 6.21
N GLN A 45 0.41 38.18 5.61
CA GLN A 45 -0.86 38.40 6.29
C GLN A 45 -1.96 37.62 5.55
N LEU A 46 -2.63 36.74 6.29
CA LEU A 46 -3.83 36.04 5.84
C LEU A 46 -5.05 36.82 6.31
N PHE A 47 -5.87 37.26 5.36
CA PHE A 47 -7.13 37.95 5.61
C PHE A 47 -8.28 36.97 5.40
N LEU A 48 -9.10 36.81 6.42
CA LEU A 48 -10.26 35.91 6.41
C LEU A 48 -11.52 36.72 6.65
N LEU A 49 -12.43 36.75 5.68
CA LEU A 49 -13.72 37.41 5.82
C LEU A 49 -14.75 36.42 6.37
N GLY A 50 -15.06 36.55 7.66
CA GLY A 50 -16.11 35.78 8.34
C GLY A 50 -17.45 36.52 8.37
N ARG A 51 -18.51 35.81 8.73
CA ARG A 51 -19.89 36.34 8.73
C ARG A 51 -20.14 37.46 9.77
N LYS A 52 -19.31 37.56 10.81
CA LYS A 52 -19.44 38.54 11.91
C LYS A 52 -18.20 39.44 12.09
N GLY A 53 -17.23 39.36 11.20
CA GLY A 53 -15.98 40.12 11.31
C GLY A 53 -14.92 39.62 10.32
N PHE A 54 -13.84 40.39 10.19
CA PHE A 54 -12.67 40.00 9.41
C PHE A 54 -11.51 39.67 10.37
N HIS A 55 -10.75 38.64 10.05
CA HIS A 55 -9.57 38.24 10.83
C HIS A 55 -8.31 38.50 10.00
N THR A 56 -7.31 39.09 10.64
CA THR A 56 -5.98 39.29 10.03
C THR A 56 -4.96 38.52 10.84
N LEU A 57 -4.24 37.61 10.17
CA LEU A 57 -3.23 36.76 10.80
C LEU A 57 -1.87 37.03 10.19
N ILE A 58 -0.94 37.54 10.99
CA ILE A 58 0.45 37.78 10.57
C ILE A 58 1.25 36.50 10.82
N ILE A 59 1.61 35.79 9.75
CA ILE A 59 2.24 34.45 9.81
C ILE A 59 3.63 34.57 9.19
N ARG A 60 4.71 34.64 9.98
CA ARG A 60 6.06 34.95 9.48
C ARG A 60 6.74 33.73 8.85
N ASN A 61 6.44 32.53 9.35
CA ASN A 61 7.14 31.30 8.94
C ASN A 61 6.14 30.14 8.72
N TRP A 62 6.45 29.18 7.83
CA TRP A 62 5.62 27.97 7.63
C TRP A 62 5.48 27.14 8.91
N LYS A 63 6.52 27.13 9.76
CA LYS A 63 6.50 26.46 11.06
C LYS A 63 5.49 27.10 12.05
N GLU A 64 5.40 28.43 12.08
CA GLU A 64 4.36 29.14 12.85
C GLU A 64 2.96 28.90 12.27
N ARG A 65 2.86 28.65 10.96
CA ARG A 65 1.62 28.29 10.26
C ARG A 65 1.05 26.98 10.82
N MET A 66 1.91 26.00 11.07
CA MET A 66 1.57 24.68 11.63
C MET A 66 1.40 24.71 13.15
N GLU A 67 2.21 25.46 13.89
CA GLU A 67 2.06 25.61 15.35
C GLU A 67 0.79 26.38 15.75
N HIS A 68 0.26 27.21 14.85
CA HIS A 68 -1.01 27.94 15.05
C HIS A 68 -2.19 27.32 14.30
N LEU A 69 -1.99 26.16 13.65
CA LEU A 69 -3.05 25.41 13.02
C LEU A 69 -4.16 25.06 14.02
N ASP A 70 -3.89 24.85 15.32
CA ASP A 70 -4.97 24.56 16.27
C ASP A 70 -5.96 25.73 16.45
N VAL A 71 -5.46 26.98 16.44
CA VAL A 71 -6.28 28.19 16.59
C VAL A 71 -6.95 28.57 15.27
N LEU A 72 -6.24 28.36 14.17
CA LEU A 72 -6.75 28.52 12.81
C LEU A 72 -7.80 27.46 12.51
N TYR A 73 -7.54 26.19 12.73
CA TYR A 73 -8.47 25.09 12.51
C TYR A 73 -9.72 25.29 13.36
N ASN A 74 -9.64 25.49 14.67
CA ASN A 74 -10.87 25.60 15.47
C ASN A 74 -11.78 26.77 15.05
N ASN A 75 -11.22 27.94 14.69
CA ASN A 75 -12.05 29.10 14.30
C ASN A 75 -12.40 29.15 12.80
N VAL A 76 -11.49 28.70 11.94
CA VAL A 76 -11.63 28.75 10.48
C VAL A 76 -12.37 27.52 9.97
N TRP A 77 -12.11 26.32 10.50
CA TRP A 77 -12.86 25.12 10.14
C TRP A 77 -14.35 25.30 10.40
N GLU A 78 -14.74 25.87 11.55
CA GLU A 78 -16.14 26.19 11.83
C GLU A 78 -16.76 27.11 10.79
N THR A 79 -15.98 28.03 10.22
CA THR A 79 -16.46 28.94 9.16
C THR A 79 -16.62 28.21 7.83
N TYR A 80 -15.69 27.31 7.49
CA TYR A 80 -15.71 26.55 6.23
C TYR A 80 -16.74 25.43 6.24
N VAL A 81 -17.00 24.80 7.40
CA VAL A 81 -18.02 23.74 7.54
C VAL A 81 -19.43 24.25 7.22
N MET A 82 -19.69 25.54 7.41
CA MET A 82 -20.99 26.15 7.15
C MET A 82 -21.32 26.28 5.65
N ASP A 83 -20.31 26.22 4.78
CA ASP A 83 -20.47 26.30 3.33
C ASP A 83 -19.85 25.07 2.62
N PRO A 84 -20.66 24.19 2.00
CA PRO A 84 -20.17 22.99 1.34
C PRO A 84 -19.12 23.24 0.26
N PHE A 85 -19.21 24.37 -0.45
CA PHE A 85 -18.29 24.70 -1.55
C PHE A 85 -16.90 25.09 -1.03
N SER A 86 -16.85 26.00 -0.04
CA SER A 86 -15.60 26.39 0.63
C SER A 86 -14.92 25.20 1.29
N LYS A 87 -15.70 24.34 1.96
CA LYS A 87 -15.20 23.08 2.56
C LYS A 87 -14.55 22.18 1.52
N ALA A 88 -15.19 21.97 0.37
CA ALA A 88 -14.66 21.14 -0.70
C ALA A 88 -13.31 21.67 -1.24
N ILE A 89 -13.24 22.98 -1.52
CA ILE A 89 -12.00 23.61 -2.00
C ILE A 89 -10.86 23.48 -0.98
N LEU A 90 -11.17 23.70 0.30
CA LEU A 90 -10.17 23.57 1.35
C LEU A 90 -9.63 22.14 1.39
N LEU A 91 -10.51 21.13 1.46
CA LEU A 91 -10.11 19.72 1.51
C LEU A 91 -9.29 19.33 0.28
N GLU A 92 -9.69 19.72 -0.92
CA GLU A 92 -8.94 19.44 -2.15
C GLU A 92 -7.57 20.15 -2.16
N SER A 93 -7.47 21.35 -1.58
CA SER A 93 -6.19 22.06 -1.50
C SER A 93 -5.20 21.38 -0.56
N LEU A 94 -5.66 20.63 0.46
CA LEU A 94 -4.79 19.92 1.40
C LEU A 94 -4.00 18.80 0.72
N GLU A 95 -4.58 18.15 -0.29
CA GLU A 95 -4.00 17.02 -1.02
C GLU A 95 -2.55 17.30 -1.44
N ALA A 96 -2.30 18.44 -2.08
CA ALA A 96 -0.97 18.81 -2.56
C ALA A 96 0.05 19.00 -1.42
N TYR A 97 -0.38 19.45 -0.24
CA TYR A 97 0.52 19.61 0.90
C TYR A 97 0.80 18.29 1.61
N ILE A 98 -0.20 17.40 1.67
CA ILE A 98 -0.08 16.05 2.24
C ILE A 98 0.89 15.23 1.38
N LEU A 99 0.65 15.16 0.07
CA LEU A 99 1.48 14.37 -0.86
C LEU A 99 2.94 14.85 -0.97
N ASN A 100 3.21 16.12 -0.65
CA ASN A 100 4.56 16.67 -0.60
C ASN A 100 5.19 16.62 0.80
N ASP A 101 4.60 15.86 1.73
CA ASP A 101 5.07 15.72 3.12
C ASP A 101 5.16 17.04 3.92
N LYS A 102 4.50 18.10 3.44
CA LYS A 102 4.46 19.41 4.11
C LYS A 102 3.39 19.47 5.20
N LEU A 103 2.43 18.55 5.15
CA LEU A 103 1.33 18.40 6.10
C LEU A 103 1.13 16.92 6.42
N ARG A 104 1.70 16.50 7.55
CA ARG A 104 1.56 15.13 8.08
C ARG A 104 0.59 15.05 9.26
N ASP A 105 0.57 16.10 10.09
CA ASP A 105 -0.31 16.17 11.26
C ASP A 105 -1.58 16.94 10.91
N LEU A 106 -2.74 16.30 11.07
CA LEU A 106 -4.05 16.86 10.81
C LEU A 106 -4.99 16.53 11.97
N PRO A 107 -5.78 17.49 12.48
CA PRO A 107 -6.81 17.16 13.47
C PRO A 107 -7.77 16.09 12.94
N VAL A 108 -8.04 15.08 13.78
CA VAL A 108 -8.91 13.93 13.43
C VAL A 108 -10.26 14.36 12.82
N PRO A 109 -10.97 15.39 13.33
CA PRO A 109 -12.24 15.81 12.72
C PRO A 109 -12.10 16.27 11.25
N ILE A 110 -10.94 16.83 10.88
CA ILE A 110 -10.68 17.30 9.51
C ILE A 110 -10.28 16.12 8.63
N SER A 111 -9.46 15.18 9.12
CA SER A 111 -9.13 13.96 8.38
C SER A 111 -10.39 13.11 8.11
N GLN A 112 -11.32 13.05 9.06
CA GLN A 112 -12.61 12.37 8.87
C GLN A 112 -13.45 12.96 7.73
N GLU A 113 -13.45 14.28 7.64
CA GLU A 113 -14.19 15.01 6.62
C GLU A 113 -13.47 15.01 5.27
N TYR A 114 -12.14 14.96 5.28
CA TYR A 114 -11.32 14.70 4.11
C TYR A 114 -11.65 13.35 3.48
N ILE A 115 -11.65 12.27 4.26
CA ILE A 115 -12.03 10.92 3.79
C ILE A 115 -13.45 10.95 3.19
N THR A 116 -14.40 11.52 3.93
CA THR A 116 -15.80 11.61 3.50
C THR A 116 -15.98 12.39 2.19
N HIS A 117 -15.21 13.46 1.99
CA HIS A 117 -15.24 14.25 0.76
C HIS A 117 -14.66 13.49 -0.44
N PHE A 118 -13.50 12.86 -0.26
CA PHE A 118 -12.84 12.11 -1.33
C PHE A 118 -13.61 10.83 -1.71
N GLU A 119 -14.30 10.20 -0.76
CA GLU A 119 -15.26 9.12 -1.05
C GLU A 119 -16.42 9.62 -1.92
N LYS A 120 -17.04 10.76 -1.55
CA LYS A 120 -18.15 11.35 -2.31
C LYS A 120 -17.75 11.73 -3.74
N THR A 121 -16.55 12.26 -3.91
CA THR A 121 -16.00 12.66 -5.22
C THR A 121 -15.37 11.49 -5.99
N LYS A 122 -15.32 10.29 -5.41
CA LYS A 122 -14.73 9.06 -5.98
C LYS A 122 -13.26 9.18 -6.36
N ARG A 123 -12.50 10.04 -5.67
CA ARG A 123 -11.06 10.24 -5.88
C ARG A 123 -10.22 9.28 -5.02
N PHE A 124 -10.44 7.98 -5.20
CA PHE A 124 -9.91 6.92 -4.34
C PHE A 124 -8.37 6.81 -4.35
N GLN A 125 -7.73 6.93 -5.52
CA GLN A 125 -6.27 6.86 -5.63
C GLN A 125 -5.58 8.02 -4.90
N ALA A 126 -6.13 9.23 -5.04
CA ALA A 126 -5.66 10.40 -4.32
C ALA A 126 -5.86 10.26 -2.81
N LEU A 127 -7.00 9.70 -2.39
CA LEU A 127 -7.30 9.43 -0.99
C LEU A 127 -6.29 8.43 -0.40
N GLU A 128 -6.09 7.29 -1.05
CA GLU A 128 -5.14 6.25 -0.61
C GLU A 128 -3.73 6.83 -0.46
N ALA A 129 -3.25 7.56 -1.46
CA ALA A 129 -1.95 8.22 -1.41
C ALA A 129 -1.88 9.28 -0.30
N SER A 130 -2.95 10.05 -0.07
CA SER A 130 -2.95 11.05 1.01
C SER A 130 -2.90 10.38 2.39
N LEU A 131 -3.65 9.30 2.58
CA LEU A 131 -3.77 8.62 3.87
C LEU A 131 -2.45 8.00 4.34
N THR A 132 -1.62 7.50 3.42
CA THR A 132 -0.33 6.93 3.80
C THR A 132 0.60 8.03 4.33
N HIS A 133 0.60 9.22 3.73
CA HIS A 133 1.46 10.35 4.11
C HIS A 133 1.10 11.04 5.44
N LEU A 134 -0.11 10.83 5.95
CA LEU A 134 -0.55 11.38 7.24
C LEU A 134 -0.02 10.57 8.43
N ASP A 135 0.28 11.25 9.53
CA ASP A 135 0.68 10.57 10.76
C ASP A 135 -0.48 9.74 11.32
N ILE A 136 -0.16 8.59 11.91
CA ILE A 136 -1.17 7.67 12.43
C ILE A 136 -2.06 8.30 13.52
N THR A 137 -1.53 9.27 14.27
CA THR A 137 -2.29 10.00 15.30
C THR A 137 -3.35 10.94 14.71
N SER A 138 -3.23 11.28 13.43
CA SER A 138 -4.15 12.15 12.70
C SER A 138 -5.33 11.40 12.09
N LEU A 139 -5.30 10.06 12.12
CA LEU A 139 -6.25 9.21 11.42
C LEU A 139 -7.24 8.54 12.38
N ASP A 140 -8.52 8.55 12.01
CA ASP A 140 -9.49 7.63 12.59
C ASP A 140 -9.30 6.24 11.94
N ILE A 141 -8.62 5.37 12.68
CA ILE A 141 -8.29 4.01 12.25
C ILE A 141 -9.54 3.24 11.79
N HIS A 142 -10.67 3.37 12.50
CA HIS A 142 -11.89 2.63 12.15
C HIS A 142 -12.51 3.14 10.85
N GLN A 143 -12.52 4.46 10.64
CA GLN A 143 -13.00 5.04 9.40
C GLN A 143 -12.11 4.66 8.20
N VAL A 144 -10.79 4.73 8.35
CA VAL A 144 -9.85 4.36 7.29
C VAL A 144 -10.02 2.89 6.93
N MET A 145 -10.04 1.97 7.90
CA MET A 145 -10.25 0.54 7.62
C MET A 145 -11.56 0.27 6.86
N ASN A 146 -12.66 0.89 7.29
CA ASN A 146 -13.97 0.71 6.65
C ASN A 146 -13.99 1.29 5.23
N SER A 147 -13.40 2.47 5.02
CA SER A 147 -13.27 3.10 3.71
C SER A 147 -12.40 2.25 2.77
N SER A 148 -11.24 1.83 3.25
CA SER A 148 -10.30 1.00 2.51
C SER A 148 -10.89 -0.34 2.10
N ASN A 149 -11.63 -1.00 3.00
CA ASN A 149 -12.29 -2.26 2.70
C ASN A 149 -13.41 -2.12 1.66
N ARG A 150 -14.17 -1.02 1.70
CA ARG A 150 -15.25 -0.76 0.74
C ARG A 150 -14.75 -0.39 -0.65
N HIS A 151 -13.66 0.37 -0.73
CA HIS A 151 -13.22 1.00 -1.98
C HIS A 151 -11.94 0.38 -2.57
N GLY A 152 -11.28 -0.53 -1.84
CA GLY A 152 -10.05 -1.19 -2.28
C GLY A 152 -8.79 -0.34 -2.07
N LEU A 153 -8.72 0.44 -0.99
CA LEU A 153 -7.55 1.28 -0.66
C LEU A 153 -6.52 0.44 0.13
N TYR A 154 -5.89 -0.50 -0.54
CA TYR A 154 -5.03 -1.52 0.07
C TYR A 154 -3.79 -0.95 0.76
N ASP A 155 -3.13 0.08 0.23
CA ASP A 155 -1.95 0.69 0.83
C ASP A 155 -2.29 1.40 2.13
N ALA A 156 -3.41 2.13 2.13
CA ALA A 156 -3.91 2.79 3.34
C ALA A 156 -4.32 1.77 4.41
N LEU A 157 -4.92 0.64 4.00
CA LEU A 157 -5.24 -0.47 4.91
C LEU A 157 -3.97 -1.02 5.55
N LEU A 158 -3.00 -1.45 4.73
CA LEU A 158 -1.74 -2.02 5.20
C LEU A 158 -0.97 -1.03 6.09
N TYR A 159 -0.94 0.25 5.71
CA TYR A 159 -0.30 1.30 6.50
C TYR A 159 -0.89 1.42 7.91
N VAL A 160 -2.21 1.49 8.02
CA VAL A 160 -2.90 1.66 9.31
C VAL A 160 -2.72 0.44 10.23
N TYR A 161 -2.79 -0.77 9.69
CA TYR A 161 -2.53 -1.98 10.47
C TYR A 161 -1.07 -2.04 10.96
N ASN A 162 -0.11 -1.75 10.08
CA ASN A 162 1.31 -1.79 10.41
C ASN A 162 1.70 -0.73 11.44
N LYS A 163 1.33 0.53 11.21
CA LYS A 163 1.74 1.67 12.06
C LYS A 163 0.82 1.88 13.26
N GLY A 164 -0.48 1.65 13.11
CA GLY A 164 -1.47 1.89 14.16
C GLY A 164 -1.68 0.71 15.09
N MET A 165 -1.63 -0.52 14.56
CA MET A 165 -1.91 -1.74 15.32
C MET A 165 -0.68 -2.61 15.56
N MET A 166 0.43 -2.35 14.87
CA MET A 166 1.61 -3.22 14.85
C MET A 166 1.25 -4.67 14.45
N ASP A 167 0.22 -4.84 13.61
CA ASP A 167 -0.25 -6.13 13.15
C ASP A 167 -0.04 -6.27 11.64
N PHE A 168 0.93 -7.11 11.29
CA PHE A 168 1.34 -7.33 9.91
C PHE A 168 0.64 -8.51 9.24
N LEU A 169 -0.05 -9.36 10.02
CA LEU A 169 -0.61 -10.62 9.51
C LEU A 169 -2.08 -10.49 9.15
N THR A 170 -2.89 -9.90 10.05
CA THR A 170 -4.33 -9.75 9.82
C THR A 170 -4.65 -9.08 8.48
N PRO A 171 -4.03 -7.94 8.09
CA PRO A 171 -4.37 -7.35 6.80
C PRO A 171 -3.83 -8.18 5.63
N PHE A 172 -2.75 -8.94 5.81
CA PHE A 172 -2.25 -9.84 4.78
C PHE A 172 -3.22 -11.00 4.54
N GLU A 173 -3.69 -11.66 5.60
CA GLU A 173 -4.64 -12.77 5.50
C GLU A 173 -5.97 -12.31 4.89
N GLU A 174 -6.54 -11.19 5.33
CA GLU A 174 -7.78 -10.61 4.77
C GLU A 174 -7.65 -10.28 3.27
N LEU A 175 -6.51 -9.75 2.85
CA LEU A 175 -6.26 -9.42 1.45
C LEU A 175 -5.94 -10.65 0.59
N MET A 176 -5.29 -11.67 1.17
CA MET A 176 -5.08 -12.96 0.52
C MET A 176 -6.41 -13.67 0.27
N GLU A 177 -7.34 -13.66 1.23
CA GLU A 177 -8.69 -14.21 1.05
C GLU A 177 -9.42 -13.54 -0.12
N LYS A 178 -9.36 -12.20 -0.20
CA LYS A 178 -9.91 -11.46 -1.35
C LYS A 178 -9.26 -11.84 -2.68
N LEU A 179 -7.94 -12.04 -2.69
CA LEU A 179 -7.21 -12.48 -3.89
C LEU A 179 -7.67 -13.88 -4.31
N MET A 180 -7.73 -14.83 -3.36
CA MET A 180 -8.19 -16.20 -3.58
C MET A 180 -9.60 -16.24 -4.20
N SER A 181 -10.58 -15.59 -3.57
CA SER A 181 -11.95 -15.56 -4.09
C SER A 181 -12.09 -14.87 -5.46
N SER A 182 -11.20 -13.92 -5.75
CA SER A 182 -11.21 -13.22 -7.05
C SER A 182 -10.57 -14.05 -8.17
N MET A 183 -9.63 -14.95 -7.83
CA MET A 183 -9.01 -15.86 -8.79
C MET A 183 -9.93 -17.03 -9.17
N ASP A 184 -10.84 -17.44 -8.28
CA ASP A 184 -11.85 -18.47 -8.62
C ASP A 184 -12.93 -17.95 -9.58
N SER A 185 -13.10 -16.62 -9.68
CA SER A 185 -14.10 -15.95 -10.52
C SER A 185 -13.54 -15.34 -11.82
N PHE A 186 -12.33 -15.76 -12.21
CA PHE A 186 -11.51 -15.16 -13.30
C PHE A 186 -12.10 -15.26 -14.73
N GLU A 187 -13.33 -15.74 -14.90
CA GLU A 187 -14.06 -15.70 -16.18
C GLU A 187 -14.51 -14.27 -16.56
N SER A 188 -14.47 -13.29 -15.65
CA SER A 188 -14.92 -11.91 -15.92
C SER A 188 -13.76 -10.92 -16.17
N LYS A 189 -13.62 -10.46 -17.42
CA LYS A 189 -12.50 -9.62 -17.91
C LYS A 189 -12.36 -8.23 -17.26
N ASP A 190 -13.38 -7.71 -16.57
CA ASP A 190 -13.33 -6.38 -15.93
C ASP A 190 -12.69 -6.38 -14.53
N ALA A 191 -12.53 -7.54 -13.89
CA ALA A 191 -11.89 -7.67 -12.58
C ALA A 191 -10.36 -7.77 -12.63
N ALA A 192 -9.77 -8.08 -13.80
CA ALA A 192 -8.35 -8.33 -13.97
C ALA A 192 -7.42 -7.22 -13.42
N PRO A 193 -7.62 -5.90 -13.70
CA PRO A 193 -6.64 -4.90 -13.30
C PRO A 193 -6.54 -4.71 -11.78
N LYS A 194 -7.68 -4.76 -11.06
CA LYS A 194 -7.69 -4.61 -9.59
C LYS A 194 -7.14 -5.85 -8.87
N VAL A 195 -7.40 -7.04 -9.42
CA VAL A 195 -6.84 -8.30 -8.91
C VAL A 195 -5.32 -8.33 -9.11
N VAL A 196 -4.85 -7.87 -10.28
CA VAL A 196 -3.41 -7.71 -10.56
C VAL A 196 -2.76 -6.69 -9.62
N GLU A 197 -3.41 -5.54 -9.41
CA GLU A 197 -2.92 -4.54 -8.46
C GLU A 197 -2.80 -5.12 -7.04
N LEU A 198 -3.85 -5.80 -6.55
CA LEU A 198 -3.87 -6.42 -5.23
C LEU A 198 -2.75 -7.46 -5.07
N GLY A 199 -2.60 -8.39 -6.02
CA GLY A 199 -1.58 -9.42 -5.96
C GLY A 199 -0.16 -8.85 -6.02
N ASN A 200 0.08 -7.83 -6.84
CA ASN A 200 1.37 -7.13 -6.88
C ASN A 200 1.68 -6.44 -5.55
N LYS A 201 0.70 -5.73 -4.95
CA LYS A 201 0.86 -5.10 -3.63
C LYS A 201 1.16 -6.15 -2.56
N LEU A 202 0.51 -7.31 -2.60
CA LEU A 202 0.76 -8.42 -1.66
C LEU A 202 2.17 -9.00 -1.79
N LEU A 203 2.67 -9.19 -3.01
CA LEU A 203 4.05 -9.64 -3.24
C LEU A 203 5.07 -8.64 -2.70
N VAL A 204 4.90 -7.35 -3.00
CA VAL A 204 5.77 -6.29 -2.47
C VAL A 204 5.68 -6.23 -0.94
N TYR A 205 4.48 -6.35 -0.38
CA TYR A 205 4.26 -6.37 1.06
C TYR A 205 5.02 -7.52 1.74
N VAL A 206 4.88 -8.74 1.23
CA VAL A 206 5.62 -9.92 1.73
C VAL A 206 7.13 -9.69 1.63
N SER A 207 7.60 -9.14 0.51
CA SER A 207 9.02 -8.80 0.34
C SER A 207 9.50 -7.80 1.39
N CYS A 208 8.75 -6.72 1.61
CA CYS A 208 9.08 -5.73 2.63
C CYS A 208 9.16 -6.38 4.01
N CYS A 209 8.14 -7.14 4.42
CA CYS A 209 8.12 -7.78 5.73
C CYS A 209 9.28 -8.78 5.92
N LEU A 210 9.57 -9.62 4.92
CA LEU A 210 10.66 -10.58 4.98
C LEU A 210 12.04 -9.91 4.95
N ALA A 211 12.17 -8.74 4.34
CA ALA A 211 13.37 -7.90 4.35
C ALA A 211 13.47 -6.98 5.58
N GLY A 212 12.51 -7.01 6.51
CA GLY A 212 12.49 -6.14 7.70
C GLY A 212 12.11 -4.67 7.42
N ARG A 213 11.55 -4.38 6.24
CA ARG A 213 11.08 -3.05 5.84
C ARG A 213 9.59 -2.89 6.12
N ALA A 214 9.17 -1.70 6.51
CA ALA A 214 7.76 -1.38 6.65
C ALA A 214 7.16 -1.05 5.27
N TYR A 215 5.90 -1.44 5.09
CA TYR A 215 5.11 -1.06 3.93
C TYR A 215 4.16 0.09 4.27
N PRO A 216 3.92 1.06 3.37
CA PRO A 216 4.54 1.21 2.04
C PRO A 216 5.96 1.81 2.08
N TYR A 217 6.38 2.39 3.20
CA TYR A 217 7.72 2.95 3.38
C TYR A 217 8.19 2.92 4.83
N GLY A 218 9.50 3.06 4.99
CA GLY A 218 10.21 3.02 6.27
C GLY A 218 10.64 1.61 6.66
N ASP A 219 11.06 1.47 7.90
CA ASP A 219 11.57 0.21 8.44
C ASP A 219 10.67 -0.30 9.56
N ILE A 220 10.64 -1.63 9.73
CA ILE A 220 10.05 -2.25 10.91
C ILE A 220 11.00 -1.99 12.07
N GLU A 221 10.47 -1.65 13.24
CA GLU A 221 11.27 -1.42 14.42
C GLU A 221 12.11 -2.67 14.76
N GLU A 222 13.41 -2.49 15.02
CA GLU A 222 14.39 -3.59 15.17
C GLU A 222 13.97 -4.67 16.17
N SER A 223 13.24 -4.27 17.23
CA SER A 223 12.68 -5.14 18.26
C SER A 223 11.64 -6.13 17.71
N PHE A 224 10.89 -5.73 16.68
CA PHE A 224 9.80 -6.51 16.08
C PHE A 224 10.20 -7.20 14.77
N VAL A 225 11.28 -6.78 14.11
CA VAL A 225 11.71 -7.33 12.80
C VAL A 225 11.74 -8.86 12.78
N ASN A 226 12.36 -9.49 13.79
CA ASN A 226 12.50 -10.95 13.82
C ASN A 226 11.14 -11.66 14.02
N ASP A 227 10.28 -11.11 14.89
CA ASP A 227 8.94 -11.64 15.12
C ASP A 227 8.10 -11.57 13.83
N VAL A 228 8.10 -10.40 13.17
CA VAL A 228 7.37 -10.21 11.91
C VAL A 228 7.87 -11.19 10.83
N LYS A 229 9.19 -11.28 10.61
CA LYS A 229 9.77 -12.22 9.64
C LYS A 229 9.37 -13.67 9.94
N CYS A 230 9.49 -14.12 11.19
CA CYS A 230 9.12 -15.48 11.58
C CYS A 230 7.63 -15.76 11.41
N ARG A 231 6.78 -14.80 11.76
CA ARG A 231 5.33 -14.92 11.67
C ARG A 231 4.83 -14.89 10.22
N VAL A 232 5.36 -14.00 9.38
CA VAL A 232 5.05 -13.97 7.95
C VAL A 232 5.47 -15.27 7.28
N TYR A 233 6.68 -15.76 7.56
CA TYR A 233 7.11 -17.08 7.09
C TYR A 233 6.16 -18.20 7.54
N SER A 234 5.72 -18.17 8.81
CA SER A 234 4.79 -19.15 9.36
C SER A 234 3.43 -19.11 8.68
N VAL A 235 2.91 -17.93 8.34
CA VAL A 235 1.64 -17.78 7.62
C VAL A 235 1.78 -18.25 6.17
N LEU A 236 2.85 -17.86 5.46
CA LEU A 236 3.09 -18.34 4.09
C LEU A 236 3.15 -19.87 4.03
N THR A 237 3.79 -20.49 5.03
CA THR A 237 3.92 -21.95 5.13
C THR A 237 2.79 -22.63 5.92
N ALA A 238 1.70 -21.92 6.19
CA ALA A 238 0.55 -22.48 6.89
C ALA A 238 -0.10 -23.56 6.03
N LEU A 239 -0.53 -24.66 6.67
CA LEU A 239 -1.20 -25.74 5.96
C LEU A 239 -2.59 -25.34 5.48
N HIS A 240 -3.29 -24.52 6.26
CA HIS A 240 -4.68 -24.13 6.01
C HIS A 240 -4.92 -22.66 6.39
N THR A 241 -5.95 -22.04 5.81
CA THR A 241 -6.45 -20.72 6.23
C THR A 241 -7.18 -20.80 7.58
N LYS A 242 -7.48 -19.64 8.16
CA LYS A 242 -8.26 -19.56 9.39
C LYS A 242 -9.73 -19.88 9.08
N GLY A 243 -10.23 -20.99 9.61
CA GLY A 243 -11.61 -21.43 9.33
C GLY A 243 -11.75 -22.16 7.99
N ALA A 244 -10.68 -22.81 7.54
CA ALA A 244 -10.61 -23.55 6.29
C ALA A 244 -11.78 -24.52 6.08
N PRO A 245 -12.35 -24.55 4.87
CA PRO A 245 -13.30 -25.59 4.50
C PRO A 245 -12.59 -26.95 4.35
N ASP A 246 -13.36 -28.03 4.44
CA ASP A 246 -12.83 -29.41 4.41
C ASP A 246 -12.10 -29.76 3.10
N ASP A 247 -12.36 -29.01 2.02
CA ASP A 247 -11.79 -29.19 0.68
C ASP A 247 -10.61 -28.25 0.37
N GLU A 248 -10.12 -27.47 1.35
CA GLU A 248 -9.00 -26.57 1.12
C GLU A 248 -7.68 -27.33 0.88
N ALA A 249 -7.00 -26.99 -0.22
CA ALA A 249 -5.69 -27.52 -0.52
C ALA A 249 -4.62 -27.02 0.46
N PHE A 250 -3.67 -27.89 0.82
CA PHE A 250 -2.55 -27.51 1.68
C PHE A 250 -1.73 -26.35 1.11
N TYR A 251 -1.26 -25.47 1.99
CA TYR A 251 -0.45 -24.28 1.65
C TYR A 251 -1.19 -23.29 0.74
N PRO A 252 -2.40 -22.85 1.12
CA PRO A 252 -3.26 -22.02 0.27
C PRO A 252 -2.55 -20.72 -0.15
N TYR A 253 -1.91 -20.01 0.79
CA TYR A 253 -1.26 -18.73 0.49
C TYR A 253 -0.15 -18.83 -0.56
N LEU A 254 0.78 -19.80 -0.40
CA LEU A 254 1.84 -20.02 -1.39
C LEU A 254 1.28 -20.49 -2.74
N ARG A 255 0.24 -21.33 -2.73
CA ARG A 255 -0.43 -21.77 -3.97
C ARG A 255 -1.03 -20.61 -4.74
N THR A 256 -1.76 -19.72 -4.04
CA THR A 256 -2.38 -18.55 -4.64
C THR A 256 -1.33 -17.61 -5.22
N LEU A 257 -0.29 -17.27 -4.46
CA LEU A 257 0.78 -16.39 -4.94
C LEU A 257 1.55 -17.00 -6.12
N LEU A 258 1.85 -18.31 -6.08
CA LEU A 258 2.49 -19.01 -7.21
C LEU A 258 1.61 -18.99 -8.47
N THR A 259 0.30 -19.17 -8.30
CA THR A 259 -0.66 -19.18 -9.42
C THR A 259 -0.84 -17.76 -9.99
N PHE A 260 -0.80 -16.75 -9.12
CA PHE A 260 -0.93 -15.35 -9.48
C PHE A 260 0.30 -14.86 -10.27
N ASP A 261 1.49 -14.94 -9.66
CA ASP A 261 2.75 -14.54 -10.27
C ASP A 261 3.91 -15.37 -9.68
N THR A 262 4.25 -16.43 -10.41
CA THR A 262 5.34 -17.35 -10.06
C THR A 262 6.69 -16.61 -9.99
N GLN A 263 6.98 -15.74 -10.96
CA GLN A 263 8.27 -15.06 -11.05
C GLN A 263 8.41 -14.04 -9.92
N GLY A 264 7.37 -13.25 -9.69
CA GLY A 264 7.30 -12.29 -8.60
C GLY A 264 7.54 -12.98 -7.25
N LEU A 265 6.86 -14.08 -6.96
CA LEU A 265 7.06 -14.80 -5.70
C LEU A 265 8.48 -15.35 -5.55
N LEU A 266 9.04 -15.99 -6.59
CA LEU A 266 10.39 -16.55 -6.52
C LEU A 266 11.45 -15.46 -6.29
N ASN A 267 11.28 -14.28 -6.90
CA ASN A 267 12.14 -13.13 -6.65
C ASN A 267 12.03 -12.64 -5.20
N VAL A 268 10.81 -12.56 -4.66
CA VAL A 268 10.59 -12.19 -3.25
C VAL A 268 11.27 -13.18 -2.30
N LEU A 269 11.18 -14.47 -2.57
CA LEU A 269 11.83 -15.50 -1.76
C LEU A 269 13.36 -15.48 -1.89
N ALA A 270 13.89 -15.21 -3.08
CA ALA A 270 15.32 -15.05 -3.30
C ALA A 270 15.88 -13.91 -2.45
N ILE A 271 15.23 -12.74 -2.47
CA ILE A 271 15.59 -11.59 -1.63
C ILE A 271 15.50 -11.96 -0.15
N ALA A 272 14.42 -12.62 0.28
CA ALA A 272 14.27 -13.04 1.67
C ALA A 272 15.36 -14.02 2.13
N PHE A 273 15.87 -14.87 1.23
CA PHE A 273 16.93 -15.83 1.53
C PHE A 273 18.31 -15.21 1.75
N GLU A 274 18.53 -13.96 1.35
CA GLU A 274 19.76 -13.22 1.65
C GLU A 274 19.80 -12.73 3.10
N GLU A 275 18.64 -12.56 3.73
CA GLU A 275 18.52 -12.03 5.08
C GLU A 275 19.16 -12.94 6.15
N LYS A 276 19.67 -12.31 7.22
CA LYS A 276 20.46 -12.97 8.27
C LYS A 276 19.73 -14.14 8.94
N GLU A 277 18.41 -14.07 9.05
CA GLU A 277 17.55 -15.08 9.67
C GLU A 277 17.43 -16.35 8.84
N PHE A 278 17.75 -16.27 7.55
CA PHE A 278 17.83 -17.41 6.64
C PHE A 278 19.27 -17.89 6.43
N GLN A 279 20.26 -17.27 7.10
CA GLN A 279 21.65 -17.74 7.12
C GLN A 279 21.90 -18.68 8.31
N GLY A 280 22.96 -19.49 8.22
CA GLY A 280 23.33 -20.48 9.26
C GLY A 280 22.51 -21.77 9.24
N GLU A 281 22.68 -22.62 10.24
CA GLU A 281 22.06 -23.97 10.27
C GLU A 281 20.53 -23.92 10.34
N MET A 282 19.96 -23.14 11.27
CA MET A 282 18.50 -22.98 11.37
C MET A 282 17.90 -22.30 10.13
N GLY A 283 18.60 -21.30 9.58
CA GLY A 283 18.19 -20.63 8.35
C GLY A 283 18.18 -21.59 7.16
N SER A 284 19.19 -22.45 7.04
CA SER A 284 19.27 -23.50 6.02
C SER A 284 18.12 -24.49 6.13
N CYS A 285 17.73 -24.90 7.35
CA CYS A 285 16.55 -25.75 7.55
C CYS A 285 15.25 -25.05 7.12
N ARG A 286 15.10 -23.74 7.34
CA ARG A 286 13.93 -22.96 6.89
C ARG A 286 13.90 -22.84 5.36
N LYS A 287 15.04 -22.53 4.74
CA LYS A 287 15.18 -22.52 3.26
C LYS A 287 14.79 -23.86 2.68
N GLN A 288 15.37 -24.93 3.22
CA GLN A 288 15.09 -26.30 2.79
C GLN A 288 13.60 -26.64 2.91
N ARG A 289 12.99 -26.38 4.07
CA ARG A 289 11.56 -26.60 4.29
C ARG A 289 10.70 -25.83 3.29
N LEU A 290 11.02 -24.58 3.01
CA LEU A 290 10.26 -23.78 2.05
C LEU A 290 10.38 -24.36 0.63
N ILE A 291 11.60 -24.74 0.22
CA ILE A 291 11.84 -25.40 -1.06
C ILE A 291 11.05 -26.72 -1.14
N ASP A 292 11.06 -27.53 -0.09
CA ASP A 292 10.30 -28.79 -0.04
C ASP A 292 8.79 -28.55 -0.18
N ILE A 293 8.26 -27.49 0.45
CA ILE A 293 6.86 -27.09 0.33
C ILE A 293 6.55 -26.63 -1.10
N LEU A 294 7.39 -25.78 -1.70
CA LEU A 294 7.22 -25.33 -3.08
C LEU A 294 7.23 -26.52 -4.04
N LEU A 295 8.19 -27.45 -3.87
CA LEU A 295 8.25 -28.68 -4.64
C LEU A 295 6.99 -29.53 -4.45
N LYS A 296 6.49 -29.68 -3.22
CA LYS A 296 5.25 -30.41 -2.93
C LYS A 296 4.02 -29.74 -3.58
N ILE A 297 3.97 -28.41 -3.60
CA ILE A 297 2.90 -27.65 -4.25
C ILE A 297 2.92 -27.87 -5.78
N MET A 298 4.12 -27.82 -6.35
CA MET A 298 4.38 -27.92 -7.79
C MET A 298 4.24 -29.35 -8.31
N VAL A 299 4.59 -30.36 -7.51
CA VAL A 299 4.51 -31.78 -7.88
C VAL A 299 3.22 -32.41 -7.35
N LYS A 300 2.24 -32.63 -8.22
CA LYS A 300 1.05 -33.45 -7.88
C LYS A 300 1.50 -34.89 -7.61
N GLY A 301 1.17 -35.40 -6.43
CA GLY A 301 1.33 -36.82 -6.08
C GLY A 301 2.10 -37.12 -4.79
N SER A 302 2.03 -36.27 -3.77
CA SER A 302 2.50 -36.65 -2.43
C SER A 302 1.66 -36.00 -1.34
N ASP A 303 0.37 -36.35 -1.30
CA ASP A 303 -0.27 -36.49 0.01
C ASP A 303 -0.31 -37.98 0.41
N PRO A 304 -0.13 -38.31 1.70
CA PRO A 304 -0.05 -39.69 2.17
C PRO A 304 -1.34 -40.50 1.98
N TYR A 305 -2.43 -39.86 1.57
CA TYR A 305 -3.76 -40.44 1.37
C TYR A 305 -4.40 -39.78 0.16
N ASP A 306 -4.22 -40.40 -1.00
CA ASP A 306 -4.44 -39.77 -2.29
C ASP A 306 -5.91 -39.54 -2.68
N ALA A 307 -6.06 -38.60 -3.62
CA ALA A 307 -7.09 -38.51 -4.66
C ALA A 307 -8.52 -38.10 -4.29
N SER A 308 -8.80 -36.79 -4.24
CA SER A 308 -9.79 -36.18 -5.15
C SER A 308 -9.78 -34.64 -5.12
N GLN A 309 -9.69 -34.06 -6.32
CA GLN A 309 -9.99 -32.66 -6.69
C GLN A 309 -8.89 -31.61 -6.44
N GLY A 310 -8.65 -30.81 -7.49
CA GLY A 310 -7.53 -29.86 -7.64
C GLY A 310 -6.91 -29.90 -9.05
N LEU A 311 -7.74 -29.94 -10.10
CA LEU A 311 -7.39 -29.85 -11.53
C LEU A 311 -6.91 -28.40 -11.78
N ASP A 312 -5.71 -28.01 -12.19
CA ASP A 312 -4.91 -28.32 -13.39
C ASP A 312 -3.42 -27.90 -13.15
N VAL A 313 -3.16 -27.34 -11.95
CA VAL A 313 -2.09 -26.37 -11.66
C VAL A 313 -0.65 -26.95 -11.57
N SER A 314 -0.45 -28.27 -11.51
CA SER A 314 0.88 -28.82 -11.18
C SER A 314 1.87 -28.88 -12.34
N ARG A 315 1.46 -29.31 -13.54
CA ARG A 315 2.38 -29.33 -14.69
C ARG A 315 2.62 -27.92 -15.23
N ASP A 316 1.58 -27.11 -15.29
CA ASP A 316 1.70 -25.75 -15.81
C ASP A 316 2.53 -24.84 -14.89
N LEU A 317 2.40 -24.96 -13.56
CA LEU A 317 3.30 -24.25 -12.65
C LEU A 317 4.74 -24.76 -12.73
N LEU A 318 4.93 -26.08 -12.84
CA LEU A 318 6.26 -26.66 -13.02
C LEU A 318 6.94 -26.13 -14.28
N ASP A 319 6.22 -26.12 -15.40
CA ASP A 319 6.71 -25.59 -16.67
C ASP A 319 6.98 -24.07 -16.59
N ARG A 320 6.15 -23.30 -15.87
CA ARG A 320 6.37 -21.87 -15.59
C ARG A 320 7.60 -21.61 -14.72
N VAL A 321 7.82 -22.40 -13.67
CA VAL A 321 9.01 -22.26 -12.81
C VAL A 321 10.27 -22.59 -13.60
N LEU A 322 10.25 -23.64 -14.42
CA LEU A 322 11.35 -23.93 -15.33
C LEU A 322 11.56 -22.79 -16.34
N GLU A 323 10.49 -22.22 -16.91
CA GLU A 323 10.58 -21.07 -17.80
C GLU A 323 11.29 -19.91 -17.10
N VAL A 324 10.84 -19.52 -15.90
CA VAL A 324 11.46 -18.43 -15.13
C VAL A 324 12.93 -18.72 -14.80
N LEU A 325 13.27 -19.93 -14.38
CA LEU A 325 14.65 -20.29 -14.04
C LEU A 325 15.56 -20.33 -15.27
N THR A 326 15.04 -20.79 -16.41
CA THR A 326 15.80 -20.98 -17.66
C THR A 326 15.69 -19.79 -18.63
N GLU A 327 14.93 -18.75 -18.29
CA GLU A 327 14.83 -17.54 -19.09
C GLU A 327 16.21 -16.88 -19.25
N ARG A 328 16.56 -16.44 -20.46
CA ARG A 328 17.83 -15.74 -20.65
C ARG A 328 17.76 -14.38 -19.96
N PRO A 329 18.69 -14.06 -19.05
CA PRO A 329 18.68 -12.77 -18.40
C PRO A 329 18.98 -11.69 -19.44
N GLU A 330 18.38 -10.50 -19.28
CA GLU A 330 18.78 -9.32 -20.04
C GLU A 330 20.29 -9.08 -19.86
N GLU A 331 20.96 -8.64 -20.93
CA GLU A 331 22.42 -8.54 -21.01
C GLU A 331 23.00 -7.72 -19.83
N GLY A 332 23.72 -8.39 -18.91
CA GLY A 332 24.51 -7.71 -17.86
C GLY A 332 24.58 -8.39 -16.49
N VAL A 333 23.70 -9.35 -16.16
CA VAL A 333 23.62 -9.92 -14.80
C VAL A 333 24.19 -11.35 -14.75
N ALA A 334 25.52 -11.47 -14.79
CA ALA A 334 26.21 -12.77 -14.71
C ALA A 334 25.99 -13.51 -13.38
N TYR A 335 25.83 -12.78 -12.27
CA TYR A 335 25.59 -13.35 -10.93
C TYR A 335 24.24 -14.08 -10.83
N ALA A 336 23.20 -13.60 -11.52
CA ALA A 336 21.90 -14.26 -11.55
C ALA A 336 21.93 -15.61 -12.27
N LYS A 337 22.94 -15.89 -13.11
CA LYS A 337 23.04 -17.16 -13.83
C LYS A 337 23.48 -18.30 -12.91
N GLU A 338 24.53 -18.09 -12.12
CA GLU A 338 25.04 -19.13 -11.21
C GLU A 338 24.03 -19.45 -10.10
N GLU A 339 23.33 -18.45 -9.58
CA GLU A 339 22.29 -18.65 -8.56
C GLU A 339 21.06 -19.38 -9.08
N ARG A 340 20.57 -19.04 -10.29
CA ARG A 340 19.46 -19.79 -10.92
C ARG A 340 19.87 -21.21 -11.26
N GLN A 341 21.11 -21.41 -11.70
CA GLN A 341 21.67 -22.72 -11.96
C GLN A 341 21.78 -23.55 -10.66
N GLN A 342 22.21 -22.93 -9.55
CA GLN A 342 22.28 -23.57 -8.25
C GLN A 342 20.88 -23.86 -7.68
N ALA A 343 19.93 -22.95 -7.83
CA ALA A 343 18.54 -23.15 -7.43
C ALA A 343 17.92 -24.33 -8.18
N LEU A 344 18.12 -24.39 -9.51
CA LEU A 344 17.63 -25.49 -10.33
C LEU A 344 18.33 -26.81 -9.97
N TYR A 345 19.64 -26.80 -9.71
CA TYR A 345 20.40 -27.96 -9.25
C TYR A 345 19.92 -28.47 -7.88
N GLU A 346 19.72 -27.59 -6.91
CA GLU A 346 19.18 -27.96 -5.60
C GLU A 346 17.75 -28.48 -5.73
N MET A 347 16.90 -27.89 -6.58
CA MET A 347 15.57 -28.41 -6.86
C MET A 347 15.61 -29.85 -7.44
N ILE A 348 16.53 -30.14 -8.36
CA ILE A 348 16.74 -31.51 -8.91
C ILE A 348 17.27 -32.46 -7.86
N ARG A 349 18.25 -32.03 -7.06
CA ARG A 349 18.91 -32.88 -6.07
C ARG A 349 17.99 -33.22 -4.90
N LEU A 350 17.16 -32.28 -4.47
CA LEU A 350 16.24 -32.44 -3.35
C LEU A 350 14.94 -33.14 -3.77
N GLY A 351 14.50 -32.93 -5.00
CA GLY A 351 13.36 -33.59 -5.60
C GLY A 351 13.72 -34.90 -6.28
N ASN A 352 13.92 -35.99 -5.50
CA ASN A 352 14.14 -37.33 -6.06
C ASN A 352 13.03 -37.79 -7.05
N THR A 353 11.87 -37.15 -7.03
CA THR A 353 10.74 -37.38 -7.92
C THR A 353 10.65 -36.37 -9.08
N TRP A 354 11.35 -35.24 -9.04
CA TRP A 354 11.22 -34.11 -9.98
C TRP A 354 11.60 -34.47 -11.42
N VAL A 355 12.68 -35.23 -11.56
CA VAL A 355 13.19 -35.72 -12.86
C VAL A 355 12.19 -36.64 -13.57
N SER A 356 11.25 -37.26 -12.83
CA SER A 356 10.25 -38.15 -13.43
C SER A 356 9.03 -37.42 -14.02
N TYR A 357 8.83 -36.13 -13.69
CA TYR A 357 7.68 -35.35 -14.16
C TYR A 357 7.97 -34.52 -15.42
N PHE A 358 9.25 -34.31 -15.75
CA PHE A 358 9.66 -33.60 -16.94
C PHE A 358 10.07 -34.54 -18.07
N ASP A 359 9.80 -34.10 -19.29
CA ASP A 359 10.49 -34.63 -20.45
C ASP A 359 11.97 -34.24 -20.33
N LYS A 360 12.83 -35.25 -20.15
CA LYS A 360 14.27 -35.06 -19.95
C LYS A 360 14.89 -34.32 -21.13
N ASP A 361 14.41 -34.55 -22.34
CA ASP A 361 14.97 -33.92 -23.53
C ASP A 361 14.61 -32.43 -23.57
N LYS A 362 13.37 -32.08 -23.21
CA LYS A 362 12.90 -30.68 -23.09
C LYS A 362 13.61 -29.93 -21.97
N LEU A 363 13.90 -30.59 -20.84
CA LEU A 363 14.64 -30.00 -19.72
C LEU A 363 16.10 -29.72 -20.12
N VAL A 364 16.77 -30.68 -20.77
CA VAL A 364 18.13 -30.52 -21.26
C VAL A 364 18.21 -29.37 -22.28
N GLU A 365 17.29 -29.32 -23.24
CA GLU A 365 17.22 -28.24 -24.22
C GLU A 365 17.08 -26.86 -23.55
N ARG A 366 16.21 -26.72 -22.55
CA ARG A 366 16.04 -25.48 -21.78
C ARG A 366 17.29 -25.11 -20.98
N CYS A 367 17.93 -26.08 -20.32
CA CYS A 367 19.19 -25.86 -19.60
C CYS A 367 20.31 -25.42 -20.55
N GLU A 368 20.41 -26.01 -21.74
CA GLU A 368 21.39 -25.63 -22.76
C GLU A 368 21.14 -24.21 -23.28
N LEU A 369 19.87 -23.85 -23.54
CA LEU A 369 19.48 -22.50 -23.96
C LEU A 369 19.80 -21.44 -22.88
N ALA A 370 19.65 -21.78 -21.60
CA ALA A 370 20.01 -20.95 -20.44
C ALA A 370 21.53 -20.96 -20.14
N GLY A 371 22.28 -21.87 -20.74
CA GLY A 371 23.72 -22.07 -20.51
C GLY A 371 24.05 -22.72 -19.16
N PHE A 372 23.15 -23.52 -18.61
CA PHE A 372 23.31 -24.26 -17.37
C PHE A 372 23.97 -25.63 -17.62
N TYR A 373 25.30 -25.68 -17.60
CA TYR A 373 26.07 -26.89 -17.94
C TYR A 373 26.51 -27.77 -16.76
N ARG A 374 26.12 -27.42 -15.53
CA ARG A 374 26.48 -28.12 -14.27
C ARG A 374 25.29 -28.81 -13.61
N ILE A 375 24.17 -28.89 -14.31
CA ILE A 375 22.90 -29.45 -13.83
C ILE A 375 22.80 -30.92 -14.23
#